data_AF-A0A9E2XKA5-F1
#
_entry.id   AF-A0A9E2XKA5-F1
#
_cell.length_a   1.000
_cell.length_b   1.000
_cell.length_c   1.000
_cell.angle_alpha   90.00
_cell.angle_beta   90.00
_cell.angle_gamma   90.00
#
_symmetry.space_group_name_H-M   'P 1'
#
loop_
_entity.id
_entity.type
_entity.pdbx_description
1 polymer ?
#
loop_
_entity_poly.entity_id
_entity_poly.type
_entity_poly.pdbx_seq_one_letter_code
_entity_poly.pdbx_strand_id
1 'polypeptide(L)' 'MGNTASVRTHLEALHYQGIHDLRRGPDGQWTGTAVQGNVPKTITVTRDGTVIAR' A
#
# COMPACT_ATOMS: atom_id res chain seq x y z
N MET A 1 4.43 -10.84 -2.57
CA MET A 1 3.05 -10.34 -2.80
C MET A 1 2.72 -10.39 -4.29
N GLY A 2 1.72 -11.18 -4.67
CA GLY A 2 1.22 -11.27 -6.05
C GLY A 2 -0.13 -10.54 -6.13
N ASN A 3 -0.25 -9.61 -7.08
CA ASN A 3 -1.43 -8.79 -7.40
C ASN A 3 -1.81 -7.64 -6.42
N THR A 4 -2.54 -6.66 -6.97
CA THR A 4 -3.01 -5.45 -6.26
C THR A 4 -3.98 -5.76 -5.12
N ALA A 5 -4.79 -6.81 -5.27
CA ALA A 5 -5.80 -7.19 -4.28
C ALA A 5 -5.14 -7.65 -2.97
N SER A 6 -4.10 -8.47 -3.05
CA SER A 6 -3.35 -8.89 -1.86
C SER A 6 -2.69 -7.71 -1.13
N VAL A 7 -2.20 -6.71 -1.86
CA VAL A 7 -1.61 -5.50 -1.27
C VAL A 7 -2.68 -4.66 -0.59
N ARG A 8 -3.85 -4.49 -1.22
CA ARG A 8 -4.98 -3.78 -0.61
C ARG A 8 -5.42 -4.46 0.70
N THR A 9 -5.63 -5.77 0.68
CA THR A 9 -6.03 -6.52 1.90
C THR A 9 -4.97 -6.40 3.00
N HIS A 10 -3.69 -6.42 2.64
CA HIS A 10 -2.60 -6.23 3.60
C HIS A 10 -2.63 -4.83 4.24
N LEU A 11 -2.86 -3.79 3.44
CA LEU A 11 -2.97 -2.41 3.92
C LEU A 11 -4.22 -2.22 4.80
N GLU A 12 -5.35 -2.80 4.41
CA GLU A 12 -6.59 -2.79 5.22
C GLU A 12 -6.38 -3.44 6.59
N ALA A 13 -5.63 -4.54 6.66
CA ALA A 13 -5.27 -5.19 7.92
C ALA A 13 -4.39 -4.32 8.83
N LEU A 14 -3.68 -3.33 8.26
CA LEU A 14 -2.88 -2.33 8.97
C LEU A 14 -3.65 -1.03 9.25
N HIS A 15 -4.97 -1.06 9.12
CA HIS A 15 -5.88 0.09 9.31
C HIS A 15 -5.68 1.22 8.31
N TYR A 16 -5.11 0.94 7.13
CA TYR A 16 -5.18 1.85 6.00
C TYR A 16 -6.52 1.70 5.29
N GLN A 17 -7.14 2.82 4.94
CA GLN A 17 -8.42 2.89 4.24
C GLN A 17 -8.28 3.79 3.02
N GLY A 18 -9.29 3.82 2.15
CA GLY A 18 -9.28 4.70 0.97
C GLY A 18 -8.07 4.47 0.06
N ILE A 19 -7.69 3.20 -0.15
CA ILE A 19 -6.48 2.85 -0.91
C ILE A 19 -6.72 3.02 -2.41
N HIS A 20 -6.01 3.95 -3.04
CA HIS A 20 -6.08 4.24 -4.46
C HIS A 20 -4.70 4.44 -5.09
N ASP A 21 -4.64 4.50 -6.42
CA ASP A 21 -3.41 4.67 -7.21
C ASP A 21 -2.31 3.63 -6.93
N LEU A 22 -2.68 2.43 -6.45
CA LEU A 22 -1.74 1.32 -6.26
C LEU A 22 -1.15 0.87 -7.59
N ARG A 23 0.17 1.06 -7.75
CA ARG A 23 0.94 0.68 -8.94
C ARG A 23 2.16 -0.12 -8.53
N ARG A 24 2.47 -1.15 -9.31
CA ARG A 24 3.67 -1.97 -9.10
C ARG A 24 4.83 -1.42 -9.92
N GLY A 25 5.91 -1.05 -9.25
CA GLY A 25 7.16 -0.64 -9.88
C GLY A 25 7.93 -1.82 -10.49
N PRO A 26 8.92 -1.55 -11.35
CA PRO A 26 9.79 -2.57 -11.95
C PRO A 26 10.68 -3.27 -10.91
N ASP A 27 10.94 -2.62 -9.78
CA ASP A 27 11.59 -3.17 -8.59
C ASP A 27 10.71 -4.15 -7.80
N GLY A 28 9.44 -4.29 -8.20
CA GLY A 28 8.46 -5.15 -7.56
C GLY A 28 7.82 -4.56 -6.30
N GLN A 29 8.12 -3.30 -5.96
CA GLN A 29 7.45 -2.55 -4.91
C GLN A 29 6.09 -2.05 -5.40
N TRP A 30 5.17 -1.82 -4.47
CA TRP A 30 3.89 -1.19 -4.74
C TRP A 30 3.88 0.21 -4.15
N THR A 31 3.48 1.20 -4.91
CA THR A 31 3.29 2.56 -4.44
C THR A 31 1.83 2.96 -4.62
N GLY A 32 1.29 3.73 -3.69
CA GLY A 32 -0.09 4.22 -3.77
C GLY A 32 -0.39 5.23 -2.68
N THR A 33 -1.64 5.63 -2.60
CA THR A 33 -2.14 6.54 -1.56
C THR A 33 -3.14 5.79 -0.70
N ALA A 34 -3.06 5.99 0.61
CA ALA A 34 -4.03 5.47 1.56
C ALA A 34 -4.24 6.43 2.72
N VAL A 35 -5.38 6.35 3.35
CA VAL A 35 -5.76 7.15 4.52
C VAL A 35 -5.53 6.34 5.78
N GLN A 36 -4.78 6.88 6.74
CA GLN A 36 -4.59 6.28 8.06
C GLN A 36 -4.94 7.30 9.13
N GLY A 37 -5.89 6.97 10.01
CA GLY A 37 -6.32 7.91 11.04
C GLY A 37 -6.83 9.24 10.48
N ASN A 38 -7.59 9.18 9.38
CA ASN A 38 -8.11 10.35 8.66
C ASN A 38 -7.05 11.24 7.97
N VAL A 39 -5.79 10.78 7.90
CA VAL A 39 -4.69 11.46 7.21
C VAL A 39 -4.32 10.69 5.94
N PRO A 40 -4.43 11.30 4.74
CA PRO A 40 -3.89 10.73 3.51
C PRO A 40 -2.37 10.64 3.58
N LYS A 41 -1.82 9.47 3.23
CA LYS A 41 -0.39 9.18 3.21
C LYS A 41 -0.01 8.48 1.93
N THR A 42 1.19 8.76 1.44
CA THR A 42 1.76 7.96 0.36
C THR A 42 2.36 6.70 0.98
N ILE A 43 1.97 5.54 0.48
CA ILE A 43 2.44 4.25 0.97
C ILE A 43 3.33 3.59 -0.08
N THR A 44 4.38 2.93 0.40
CA THR A 44 5.23 2.05 -0.38
C THR A 44 5.24 0.69 0.30
N VAL A 45 4.77 -0.34 -0.39
CA VAL A 45 4.79 -1.72 0.08
C VAL A 45 5.91 -2.45 -0.67
N THR A 46 6.92 -2.88 0.07
CA THR A 46 8.07 -3.57 -0.49
C THR A 46 7.70 -5.00 -0.92
N ARG A 47 8.61 -5.69 -1.62
CA ARG A 47 8.35 -7.06 -2.13
C ARG A 47 8.10 -8.07 -1.00
N ASP A 48 8.76 -7.87 0.13
CA ASP A 48 8.63 -8.62 1.39
C ASP A 48 7.39 -8.24 2.21
N GLY A 49 6.69 -7.17 1.83
CA GLY A 49 5.46 -6.72 2.49
C GLY A 49 5.67 -5.67 3.57
N THR A 50 6.87 -5.11 3.72
CA THR A 50 7.09 -3.97 4.60
C THR A 50 6.35 -2.75 4.06
N VAL A 51 5.57 -2.08 4.91
CA VAL A 51 4.82 -0.87 4.55
C VAL A 51 5.54 0.36 5.07
N ILE A 52 5.90 1.25 4.16
CA ILE A 52 6.53 2.54 4.43
C ILE A 52 5.51 3.64 4.09
N ALA A 53 5.00 4.33 5.11
CA ALA A 53 4.09 5.47 4.94
C ALA A 53 4.85 6.79 5.11
N ARG A 54 4.63 7.74 4.19
CA ARG A 54 5.22 9.07 4.18
C ARG A 54 4.15 10.15 4.03
#